data_AF-A0A3M1CVZ4-F1
#
_entry.id   AF-A0A3M1CVZ4-F1
#
_cell.length_a   1.000
_cell.length_b   1.000
_cell.length_c   1.000
_cell.angle_alpha   90.00
_cell.angle_beta   90.00
_cell.angle_gamma   90.00
#
_symmetry.space_group_name_H-M   'P 1'
#
loop_
_entity.id
_entity.type
_entity.pdbx_description
1 polymer ?
#
loop_
_entity_poly.entity_id
_entity_poly.type
_entity_poly.pdbx_seq_one_letter_code
_entity_poly.pdbx_strand_id
1 'polypeptide(L)'
;MIRRAAGCLLLFVAVILHAGRAEAIVGDSDDVFGLDGSLRAITAVTGNYDFPLLFGRDNASDGLSQSLLRLTAGGNPLQWLRYEVHFVTEFYFSTLPQQAISGPGLLVPGAGLSRYRALDLSWQPLSEDDVAARLWIDRAALRVSAGPVDITLGRQAVTFGKAYFWNPLDVFLPFDPRQFDRDYKPGVDALRMDIALGDFSGLTFVAAAGRTVGTGGLAGEGDFADLSWRGSAILARAYTNLAGWDVAVQAGKVYGGLGFGAGATGELGPVALRAEAAWFQSLDDTRAESDPDALARPSHLEAVLGLGYHFDFELDLQAEFLYNGSGSGGNLMLGLERALAGTGFHAGRVLSGIV
;
A
#
# COMPACT_ATOMS: atom_id res chain seq x y z
N MET A 1 38.59 18.39 -30.80
CA MET A 1 38.04 17.39 -29.87
C MET A 1 36.65 17.85 -29.45
N ILE A 2 35.62 17.23 -30.01
CA ILE A 2 34.21 17.56 -29.78
C ILE A 2 33.80 16.92 -28.45
N ARG A 3 33.49 17.74 -27.44
CA ARG A 3 32.81 17.29 -26.21
C ARG A 3 31.42 16.81 -26.62
N ARG A 4 31.21 15.51 -26.71
CA ARG A 4 29.86 14.94 -26.76
C ARG A 4 29.24 15.12 -25.37
N ALA A 5 28.23 15.98 -25.28
CA ALA A 5 27.30 15.95 -24.17
C ALA A 5 26.62 14.57 -24.22
N ALA A 6 26.96 13.69 -23.28
CA ALA A 6 26.24 12.44 -23.09
C ALA A 6 24.85 12.80 -22.56
N GLY A 7 23.87 12.85 -23.45
CA GLY A 7 22.46 12.84 -23.05
C GLY A 7 22.19 11.51 -22.35
N CYS A 8 21.89 11.56 -21.05
CA CYS A 8 21.38 10.41 -20.31
C CYS A 8 20.00 10.05 -20.87
N LEU A 9 19.93 9.01 -21.69
CA LEU A 9 18.68 8.40 -22.12
C LEU A 9 18.57 7.04 -21.43
N LEU A 10 17.80 6.98 -20.34
CA LEU A 10 17.31 5.72 -19.80
C LEU A 10 16.15 5.28 -20.70
N LEU A 11 16.39 4.30 -21.57
CA LEU A 11 15.31 3.69 -22.35
C LEU A 11 14.73 2.54 -21.52
N PHE A 12 13.56 2.78 -20.90
CA PHE A 12 12.80 1.76 -20.20
C PHE A 12 11.77 1.19 -21.19
N VAL A 13 11.95 -0.06 -21.61
CA VAL A 13 10.94 -0.77 -22.40
C VAL A 13 10.24 -1.73 -21.44
N ALA A 14 9.04 -1.35 -20.98
CA ALA A 14 8.16 -2.23 -20.23
C ALA A 14 7.20 -2.90 -21.21
N VAL A 15 7.22 -4.23 -21.26
CA VAL A 15 6.22 -5.01 -21.99
C VAL A 15 5.28 -5.62 -20.95
N ILE A 16 4.04 -5.14 -20.89
CA ILE A 16 3.00 -5.73 -20.05
C ILE A 16 2.27 -6.76 -20.90
N LEU A 17 2.56 -8.04 -20.68
CA LEU A 17 1.79 -9.13 -21.26
C LEU A 17 0.61 -9.44 -20.34
N HIS A 18 -0.58 -9.01 -20.77
CA HIS A 18 -1.90 -9.36 -20.22
C HIS A 18 -2.11 -9.03 -18.72
N ALA A 19 -2.65 -7.84 -18.44
CA ALA A 19 -3.30 -7.54 -17.16
C ALA A 19 -4.79 -7.95 -17.24
N GLY A 20 -5.06 -9.25 -17.34
CA GLY A 20 -6.42 -9.78 -17.28
C GLY A 20 -7.01 -9.61 -15.87
N ARG A 21 -8.33 -9.38 -15.76
CA ARG A 21 -9.04 -9.55 -14.48
C ARG A 21 -8.91 -11.01 -14.03
N ALA A 22 -9.04 -11.28 -12.74
CA ALA A 22 -9.06 -12.66 -12.26
C ALA A 22 -10.19 -13.43 -12.96
N GLU A 23 -9.86 -14.60 -13.49
CA GLU A 23 -10.80 -15.47 -14.20
C GLU A 23 -11.24 -16.61 -13.29
N ALA A 24 -12.52 -16.93 -13.33
CA ALA A 24 -13.07 -18.07 -12.59
C ALA A 24 -12.50 -19.38 -13.16
N ILE A 25 -11.77 -20.11 -12.32
CA ILE A 25 -11.26 -21.45 -12.64
C ILE A 25 -12.35 -22.48 -12.35
N VAL A 26 -12.97 -22.40 -11.18
CA VAL A 26 -14.05 -23.30 -10.74
C VAL A 26 -15.02 -22.54 -9.83
N GLY A 27 -16.33 -22.75 -10.05
CA GLY A 27 -17.36 -22.20 -9.17
C GLY A 27 -17.51 -20.69 -9.27
N ASP A 28 -18.11 -20.10 -8.24
CA ASP A 28 -18.36 -18.66 -8.12
C ASP A 28 -18.11 -18.26 -6.65
N SER A 29 -17.27 -17.25 -6.43
CA SER A 29 -16.90 -16.80 -5.09
C SER A 29 -18.06 -16.11 -4.35
N ASP A 30 -19.14 -15.76 -5.07
CA ASP A 30 -20.39 -15.30 -4.49
C ASP A 30 -21.35 -16.45 -4.10
N ASP A 31 -21.12 -17.68 -4.56
CA ASP A 31 -21.85 -18.89 -4.14
C ASP A 31 -21.12 -19.60 -2.96
N VAL A 32 -21.39 -20.87 -2.68
CA VAL A 32 -20.77 -21.64 -1.59
C VAL A 32 -19.25 -21.77 -1.73
N PHE A 33 -18.74 -21.80 -2.97
CA PHE A 33 -17.32 -21.89 -3.29
C PHE A 33 -17.03 -21.39 -4.71
N GLY A 34 -16.00 -20.57 -4.83
CA GLY A 34 -15.34 -20.22 -6.08
C GLY A 34 -13.83 -20.19 -5.92
N LEU A 35 -13.14 -20.46 -7.02
CA LEU A 35 -11.70 -20.36 -7.17
C LEU A 35 -11.39 -19.54 -8.43
N ASP A 36 -10.78 -18.39 -8.22
CA ASP A 36 -10.34 -17.49 -9.29
C ASP A 36 -8.81 -17.46 -9.39
N GLY A 37 -8.32 -17.20 -10.60
CA GLY A 37 -6.88 -17.11 -10.89
C GLY A 37 -6.51 -15.85 -11.66
N SER A 38 -5.33 -15.30 -11.39
CA SER A 38 -4.71 -14.28 -12.24
C SER A 38 -3.20 -14.49 -12.31
N LEU A 39 -2.62 -14.26 -13.48
CA LEU A 39 -1.18 -14.26 -13.70
C LEU A 39 -0.80 -12.92 -14.31
N ARG A 40 0.15 -12.23 -13.68
CA ARG A 40 0.71 -10.96 -14.19
C ARG A 40 2.21 -11.11 -14.34
N ALA A 41 2.75 -10.70 -15.49
CA ALA A 41 4.19 -10.64 -15.70
C ALA A 41 4.62 -9.23 -16.13
N ILE A 42 5.68 -8.73 -15.50
CA ILE A 42 6.33 -7.46 -15.84
C ILE A 42 7.78 -7.78 -16.14
N THR A 43 8.21 -7.49 -17.36
CA THR A 43 9.61 -7.60 -17.76
C THR A 43 10.12 -6.23 -18.21
N ALA A 44 11.31 -5.89 -17.74
CA ALA A 44 12.02 -4.69 -18.11
C ALA A 44 13.47 -5.05 -18.48
N VAL A 45 14.01 -4.33 -19.46
CA VAL A 45 15.42 -4.39 -19.84
C VAL A 45 15.96 -2.97 -19.85
N THR A 46 17.13 -2.77 -19.28
CA THR A 46 17.80 -1.47 -19.23
C THR A 46 19.05 -1.52 -20.09
N GLY A 47 19.28 -0.47 -20.88
CA GLY A 47 20.60 -0.19 -21.45
C GLY A 47 21.38 0.67 -20.46
N ASN A 48 22.52 0.16 -20.00
CA ASN A 48 23.30 0.80 -18.95
C ASN A 48 24.36 1.72 -19.57
N TYR A 49 24.49 2.92 -19.02
CA TYR A 49 25.61 3.81 -19.36
C TYR A 49 26.80 3.49 -18.45
N ASP A 50 28.01 3.91 -18.87
CA ASP A 50 29.25 3.62 -18.15
C ASP A 50 29.31 4.35 -16.80
N PHE A 51 28.71 3.72 -15.80
CA PHE A 51 28.71 4.17 -14.42
C PHE A 51 28.91 2.97 -13.48
N PRO A 52 30.17 2.53 -13.30
CA PRO A 52 30.50 1.28 -12.63
C PRO A 52 30.03 1.16 -11.18
N LEU A 53 29.74 2.29 -10.52
CA LEU A 53 29.22 2.30 -9.16
C LEU A 53 27.76 1.82 -9.07
N LEU A 54 26.96 2.02 -10.12
CA LEU A 54 25.54 1.64 -10.13
C LEU A 54 25.29 0.33 -10.88
N PHE A 55 26.00 0.11 -11.99
CA PHE A 55 25.77 -1.04 -12.88
C PHE A 55 26.88 -2.10 -12.85
N GLY A 56 27.99 -1.84 -12.16
CA GLY A 56 29.20 -2.66 -12.27
C GLY A 56 30.05 -2.29 -13.49
N ARG A 57 31.31 -2.76 -13.50
CA ARG A 57 32.22 -2.53 -14.64
C ARG A 57 31.80 -3.39 -15.83
N ASP A 58 31.88 -2.82 -17.02
CA ASP A 58 31.61 -3.51 -18.29
C ASP A 58 30.20 -4.12 -18.42
N ASN A 59 29.22 -3.61 -17.66
CA ASN A 59 27.83 -4.01 -17.76
C ASN A 59 27.05 -3.09 -18.71
N ALA A 60 26.73 -3.58 -19.91
CA ALA A 60 26.02 -2.83 -20.92
C ALA A 60 24.49 -2.88 -20.78
N SER A 61 23.94 -3.87 -20.06
CA SER A 61 22.50 -4.04 -19.95
C SER A 61 22.10 -4.94 -18.80
N ASP A 62 21.00 -4.59 -18.13
CA ASP A 62 20.38 -5.46 -17.13
C ASP A 62 18.96 -5.87 -17.53
N GLY A 63 18.54 -7.01 -16.99
CA GLY A 63 17.18 -7.51 -17.12
C GLY A 63 16.51 -7.66 -15.77
N LEU A 64 15.21 -7.40 -15.75
CA LEU A 64 14.31 -7.69 -14.63
C LEU A 64 13.06 -8.36 -15.17
N SER A 65 12.62 -9.42 -14.51
CA SER A 65 11.35 -10.07 -14.80
C SER A 65 10.70 -10.48 -13.49
N GLN A 66 9.44 -10.09 -13.33
CA GLN A 66 8.61 -10.55 -12.23
C GLN A 66 7.35 -11.18 -12.78
N SER A 67 6.98 -12.33 -12.23
CA SER A 67 5.71 -13.00 -12.49
C SER A 67 4.98 -13.26 -11.17
N LEU A 68 3.73 -12.81 -11.09
CA LEU A 68 2.85 -12.97 -9.94
C LEU A 68 1.65 -13.83 -10.34
N LEU A 69 1.56 -15.02 -9.77
CA LEU A 69 0.38 -15.86 -9.81
C LEU A 69 -0.43 -15.66 -8.53
N ARG A 70 -1.72 -15.39 -8.67
CA ARG A 70 -2.65 -15.28 -7.55
C ARG A 70 -3.80 -16.26 -7.75
N LEU A 71 -4.09 -16.99 -6.69
CA LEU A 71 -5.27 -17.83 -6.56
C LEU A 71 -6.13 -17.31 -5.42
N THR A 72 -7.41 -17.11 -5.69
CA THR A 72 -8.38 -16.60 -4.73
C THR A 72 -9.46 -17.63 -4.54
N ALA A 73 -9.56 -18.19 -3.34
CA ALA A 73 -10.65 -19.07 -2.96
C ALA A 73 -11.61 -18.34 -2.02
N GLY A 74 -12.90 -18.41 -2.26
CA GLY A 74 -13.89 -17.75 -1.42
C GLY A 74 -15.28 -18.33 -1.57
N GLY A 75 -16.18 -17.94 -0.68
CA GLY A 75 -17.57 -18.35 -0.77
C GLY A 75 -18.42 -17.91 0.41
N ASN A 76 -19.73 -18.08 0.26
CA ASN A 76 -20.79 -17.76 1.19
C ASN A 76 -21.56 -19.05 1.55
N PRO A 77 -20.94 -20.00 2.27
CA PRO A 77 -21.55 -21.31 2.53
C PRO A 77 -22.86 -21.22 3.33
N LEU A 78 -23.06 -20.11 4.06
CA LEU A 78 -24.29 -19.77 4.75
C LEU A 78 -24.57 -18.28 4.51
N GLN A 79 -25.83 -17.86 4.58
CA GLN A 79 -26.22 -16.45 4.36
C GLN A 79 -25.54 -15.45 5.32
N TRP A 80 -25.08 -15.91 6.48
CA TRP A 80 -24.42 -15.10 7.50
C TRP A 80 -22.91 -15.31 7.55
N LEU A 81 -22.33 -16.19 6.73
CA LEU A 81 -20.91 -16.56 6.79
C LEU A 81 -20.26 -16.43 5.41
N ARG A 82 -19.19 -15.63 5.32
CA ARG A 82 -18.31 -15.54 4.16
C ARG A 82 -16.88 -15.87 4.54
N TYR A 83 -16.15 -16.50 3.63
CA TYR A 83 -14.70 -16.68 3.76
C TYR A 83 -13.98 -16.26 2.47
N GLU A 84 -12.72 -15.87 2.61
CA GLU A 84 -11.85 -15.48 1.51
C GLU A 84 -10.40 -15.85 1.87
N VAL A 85 -9.69 -16.48 0.93
CA VAL A 85 -8.27 -16.85 1.03
C VAL A 85 -7.57 -16.51 -0.27
N HIS A 86 -6.50 -15.70 -0.20
CA HIS A 86 -5.69 -15.31 -1.33
C HIS A 86 -4.29 -15.89 -1.17
N PHE A 87 -3.94 -16.82 -2.04
CA PHE A 87 -2.60 -17.38 -2.15
C PHE A 87 -1.85 -16.72 -3.30
N VAL A 88 -0.61 -16.33 -3.06
CA VAL A 88 0.22 -15.65 -4.06
C VAL A 88 1.56 -16.35 -4.19
N THR A 89 1.99 -16.53 -5.43
CA THR A 89 3.33 -16.97 -5.79
C THR A 89 3.96 -15.91 -6.66
N GLU A 90 5.18 -15.52 -6.28
CA GLU A 90 6.03 -14.60 -7.02
C GLU A 90 7.26 -15.35 -7.50
N PHE A 91 7.56 -15.19 -8.78
CA PHE A 91 8.82 -15.54 -9.39
C PHE A 91 9.51 -14.26 -9.82
N TYR A 92 10.75 -14.11 -9.41
CA TYR A 92 11.55 -12.92 -9.65
C TYR A 92 12.88 -13.32 -10.27
N PHE A 93 13.26 -12.62 -11.33
CA PHE A 93 14.56 -12.67 -11.95
C PHE A 93 15.11 -11.27 -12.10
N SER A 94 16.37 -11.05 -11.74
CA SER A 94 17.01 -9.76 -11.93
C SER A 94 18.52 -9.89 -11.96
N THR A 95 19.16 -9.28 -12.95
CA THR A 95 20.63 -9.10 -13.00
C THR A 95 21.08 -7.76 -12.42
N LEU A 96 20.13 -6.88 -12.05
CA LEU A 96 20.45 -5.61 -11.43
C LEU A 96 21.19 -5.84 -10.10
N PRO A 97 22.22 -5.05 -9.79
CA PRO A 97 22.86 -5.12 -8.47
C PRO A 97 21.83 -4.89 -7.36
N GLN A 98 21.96 -5.59 -6.23
CA GLN A 98 21.05 -5.47 -5.10
C GLN A 98 20.88 -4.02 -4.59
N GLN A 99 21.88 -3.17 -4.79
CA GLN A 99 21.86 -1.73 -4.50
C GLN A 99 20.94 -0.92 -5.43
N ALA A 100 20.72 -1.39 -6.66
CA ALA A 100 19.76 -0.80 -7.62
C ALA A 100 18.32 -1.30 -7.37
N ILE A 101 18.16 -2.47 -6.72
CA ILE A 101 16.87 -3.09 -6.39
C ILE A 101 16.36 -2.64 -5.00
N SER A 102 17.25 -2.25 -4.09
CA SER A 102 16.91 -1.81 -2.71
C SER A 102 16.39 -0.37 -2.60
N GLY A 103 16.18 0.30 -3.74
CA GLY A 103 15.63 1.66 -3.80
C GLY A 103 14.09 1.67 -3.77
N PRO A 104 13.47 2.72 -3.19
CA PRO A 104 12.03 2.89 -3.27
C PRO A 104 11.61 3.23 -4.70
N GLY A 105 10.86 2.34 -5.35
CA GLY A 105 10.11 2.64 -6.57
C GLY A 105 10.56 1.86 -7.81
N LEU A 106 9.56 1.32 -8.49
CA LEU A 106 9.54 0.73 -9.83
C LEU A 106 9.84 -0.77 -9.98
N LEU A 107 10.70 -1.41 -9.18
CA LEU A 107 11.16 -2.78 -9.50
C LEU A 107 11.11 -3.84 -8.39
N VAL A 108 10.54 -3.54 -7.21
CA VAL A 108 10.29 -4.59 -6.17
C VAL A 108 8.83 -4.63 -5.73
N PRO A 109 7.92 -5.18 -6.55
CA PRO A 109 6.64 -5.64 -6.04
C PRO A 109 6.88 -6.79 -5.06
N GLY A 110 6.09 -6.89 -3.99
CA GLY A 110 6.22 -7.99 -3.02
C GLY A 110 7.22 -7.76 -1.88
N ALA A 111 7.83 -6.58 -1.73
CA ALA A 111 8.59 -6.18 -0.54
C ALA A 111 7.68 -5.99 0.69
N GLY A 112 7.06 -7.08 1.15
CA GLY A 112 6.94 -7.48 2.54
C GLY A 112 6.54 -6.43 3.56
N LEU A 113 5.62 -5.50 3.25
CA LEU A 113 5.03 -4.69 4.31
C LEU A 113 4.36 -5.63 5.32
N SER A 114 5.04 -5.81 6.45
CA SER A 114 4.64 -6.71 7.54
C SER A 114 3.97 -5.94 8.68
N ARG A 115 3.80 -4.62 8.52
CA ARG A 115 3.03 -3.81 9.47
C ARG A 115 1.62 -4.36 9.56
N TYR A 116 1.14 -4.48 10.80
CA TYR A 116 -0.16 -5.08 11.10
C TYR A 116 -0.32 -6.53 10.60
N ARG A 117 0.78 -7.26 10.38
CA ARG A 117 0.78 -8.71 10.20
C ARG A 117 1.47 -9.32 11.41
N ALA A 118 0.72 -10.07 12.19
CA ALA A 118 1.20 -10.80 13.36
C ALA A 118 1.91 -12.09 12.96
N LEU A 119 1.40 -12.76 11.93
CA LEU A 119 1.90 -14.05 11.47
C LEU A 119 2.74 -13.88 10.21
N ASP A 120 3.93 -14.49 10.19
CA ASP A 120 4.63 -14.69 8.93
C ASP A 120 4.04 -15.92 8.23
N LEU A 121 3.30 -15.67 7.16
CA LEU A 121 2.70 -16.71 6.31
C LEU A 121 3.32 -16.62 4.93
N SER A 122 4.65 -16.44 4.89
CA SER A 122 5.43 -16.41 3.66
C SER A 122 6.54 -17.45 3.68
N TRP A 123 6.89 -17.93 2.49
CA TRP A 123 7.89 -18.95 2.27
C TRP A 123 8.73 -18.54 1.07
N GLN A 124 10.03 -18.80 1.12
CA GLN A 124 10.95 -18.52 0.03
C GLN A 124 11.69 -19.80 -0.36
N PRO A 125 11.07 -20.67 -1.19
CA PRO A 125 11.70 -21.94 -1.57
C PRO A 125 12.91 -21.78 -2.49
N LEU A 126 13.10 -20.61 -3.11
CA LEU A 126 14.25 -20.33 -3.97
C LEU A 126 14.76 -18.91 -3.68
N SER A 127 16.07 -18.81 -3.42
CA SER A 127 16.77 -17.55 -3.23
C SER A 127 18.21 -17.71 -3.68
N GLU A 128 18.45 -17.50 -4.97
CA GLU A 128 19.75 -17.46 -5.62
C GLU A 128 20.06 -16.02 -6.05
N ASP A 129 21.29 -15.76 -6.51
CA ASP A 129 21.76 -14.39 -6.81
C ASP A 129 20.84 -13.62 -7.75
N ASP A 130 20.44 -14.23 -8.87
CA ASP A 130 19.62 -13.58 -9.90
C ASP A 130 18.17 -14.07 -9.91
N VAL A 131 17.81 -15.09 -9.12
CA VAL A 131 16.50 -15.75 -9.17
C VAL A 131 15.96 -15.97 -7.76
N ALA A 132 14.71 -15.55 -7.53
CA ALA A 132 13.99 -15.85 -6.31
C ALA A 132 12.57 -16.34 -6.62
N ALA A 133 12.06 -17.19 -5.73
CA ALA A 133 10.65 -17.55 -5.70
C ALA A 133 10.12 -17.37 -4.27
N ARG A 134 8.98 -16.68 -4.15
CA ARG A 134 8.31 -16.42 -2.87
C ARG A 134 6.86 -16.82 -2.96
N LEU A 135 6.32 -17.37 -1.88
CA LEU A 135 4.90 -17.69 -1.75
C LEU A 135 4.38 -17.10 -0.45
N TRP A 136 3.14 -16.63 -0.44
CA TRP A 136 2.52 -16.17 0.79
C TRP A 136 0.99 -16.23 0.75
N ILE A 137 0.40 -16.24 1.95
CA ILE A 137 -1.02 -15.98 2.14
C ILE A 137 -1.21 -14.48 2.32
N ASP A 138 -1.77 -13.81 1.32
CA ASP A 138 -1.99 -12.37 1.41
C ASP A 138 -3.27 -11.99 2.14
N ARG A 139 -4.31 -12.82 2.00
CA ARG A 139 -5.58 -12.67 2.71
C ARG A 139 -6.08 -14.04 3.15
N ALA A 140 -6.71 -14.07 4.31
CA ALA A 140 -7.34 -15.23 4.90
C ALA A 140 -8.29 -14.71 5.97
N ALA A 141 -9.55 -14.49 5.61
CA ALA A 141 -10.52 -13.84 6.47
C ALA A 141 -11.85 -14.57 6.48
N LEU A 142 -12.52 -14.50 7.63
CA LEU A 142 -13.88 -14.95 7.87
C LEU A 142 -14.72 -13.74 8.22
N ARG A 143 -15.86 -13.56 7.55
CA ARG A 143 -16.87 -12.56 7.92
C ARG A 143 -18.13 -13.27 8.40
N VAL A 144 -18.62 -12.83 9.56
CA VAL A 144 -19.91 -13.21 10.12
C VAL A 144 -20.82 -11.98 10.14
N SER A 145 -22.02 -12.12 9.60
CA SER A 145 -23.00 -11.04 9.47
C SER A 145 -24.21 -11.33 10.37
N ALA A 146 -24.57 -10.39 11.24
CA ALA A 146 -25.66 -10.52 12.20
C ALA A 146 -26.48 -9.23 12.29
N GLY A 147 -27.54 -9.13 11.50
CA GLY A 147 -28.36 -7.93 11.43
C GLY A 147 -27.56 -6.73 10.92
N PRO A 148 -27.45 -5.62 11.67
CA PRO A 148 -26.68 -4.45 11.25
C PRO A 148 -25.17 -4.56 11.53
N VAL A 149 -24.69 -5.71 12.04
CA VAL A 149 -23.31 -5.88 12.47
C VAL A 149 -22.59 -6.93 11.62
N ASP A 150 -21.46 -6.52 11.03
CA ASP A 150 -20.52 -7.42 10.37
C ASP A 150 -19.24 -7.53 11.21
N ILE A 151 -18.80 -8.75 11.48
CA ILE A 151 -17.54 -9.03 12.16
C ILE A 151 -16.63 -9.77 11.18
N THR A 152 -15.48 -9.20 10.86
CA THR A 152 -14.47 -9.85 10.02
C THR A 152 -13.20 -10.13 10.83
N LEU A 153 -12.79 -11.39 10.87
CA LEU A 153 -11.59 -11.85 11.57
C LEU A 153 -10.61 -12.48 10.58
N GLY A 154 -9.34 -12.11 10.71
CA GLY A 154 -8.24 -12.70 9.94
C GLY A 154 -7.47 -11.66 9.13
N ARG A 155 -6.72 -12.12 8.14
CA ARG A 155 -5.94 -11.27 7.26
C ARG A 155 -6.82 -10.68 6.16
N GLN A 156 -7.11 -9.38 6.26
CA GLN A 156 -8.09 -8.70 5.40
C GLN A 156 -7.56 -7.35 4.92
N ALA A 157 -7.97 -6.90 3.73
CA ALA A 157 -7.69 -5.54 3.30
C ALA A 157 -8.65 -4.57 4.01
N VAL A 158 -8.09 -3.50 4.58
CA VAL A 158 -8.86 -2.44 5.25
C VAL A 158 -8.48 -1.13 4.58
N THR A 159 -9.44 -0.38 4.02
CA THR A 159 -9.20 0.92 3.38
C THR A 159 -10.24 1.94 3.84
N PHE A 160 -9.80 3.15 4.15
CA PHE A 160 -10.68 4.25 4.56
C PHE A 160 -10.49 5.53 3.74
N GLY A 161 -9.39 5.65 2.99
CA GLY A 161 -9.14 6.78 2.11
C GLY A 161 -10.05 6.76 0.89
N LYS A 162 -10.46 7.96 0.47
CA LYS A 162 -11.30 8.25 -0.69
C LYS A 162 -10.58 9.12 -1.72
N ALA A 163 -9.41 9.65 -1.39
CA ALA A 163 -8.58 10.41 -2.31
C ALA A 163 -7.94 9.50 -3.38
N TYR A 164 -7.63 10.11 -4.51
CA TYR A 164 -7.17 9.41 -5.69
C TYR A 164 -5.73 8.93 -5.52
N PHE A 165 -4.74 9.81 -5.43
CA PHE A 165 -3.32 9.45 -5.32
C PHE A 165 -2.89 9.23 -3.87
N TRP A 166 -3.26 10.13 -2.96
CA TRP A 166 -2.75 10.16 -1.59
C TRP A 166 -3.87 10.09 -0.57
N ASN A 167 -3.82 9.11 0.33
CA ASN A 167 -4.93 8.79 1.23
C ASN A 167 -4.53 8.90 2.71
N PRO A 168 -4.48 10.10 3.30
CA PRO A 168 -4.14 10.33 4.71
C PRO A 168 -4.96 9.50 5.71
N LEU A 169 -6.20 9.15 5.37
CA LEU A 169 -7.05 8.33 6.26
C LEU A 169 -6.75 6.83 6.17
N ASP A 170 -5.96 6.40 5.20
CA ASP A 170 -5.64 5.00 5.00
C ASP A 170 -4.44 4.56 5.83
N VAL A 171 -4.69 4.27 7.11
CA VAL A 171 -3.66 3.89 8.09
C VAL A 171 -3.11 2.47 7.84
N PHE A 172 -3.90 1.60 7.22
CA PHE A 172 -3.60 0.17 7.08
C PHE A 172 -3.01 -0.13 5.72
N LEU A 173 -1.68 -0.08 5.62
CA LEU A 173 -0.93 -0.38 4.39
C LEU A 173 -1.45 0.42 3.18
N PRO A 174 -1.39 1.76 3.24
CA PRO A 174 -1.83 2.59 2.11
C PRO A 174 -1.03 2.25 0.85
N PHE A 175 -1.67 2.43 -0.30
CA PHE A 175 -0.99 2.30 -1.59
C PHE A 175 0.17 3.29 -1.70
N ASP A 176 1.31 2.82 -2.20
CA ASP A 176 2.37 3.73 -2.62
C ASP A 176 1.86 4.52 -3.84
N PRO A 177 1.95 5.85 -3.86
CA PRO A 177 1.50 6.66 -4.99
C PRO A 177 2.17 6.32 -6.33
N ARG A 178 3.33 5.66 -6.29
CA ARG A 178 4.11 5.20 -7.46
C ARG A 178 3.81 3.77 -7.84
N GLN A 179 2.96 3.07 -7.08
CA GLN A 179 2.53 1.72 -7.40
C GLN A 179 1.65 1.77 -8.65
N PHE A 180 2.16 1.18 -9.73
CA PHE A 180 1.43 1.10 -11.00
C PHE A 180 0.21 0.17 -10.90
N ASP A 181 0.32 -0.93 -10.14
CA ASP A 181 -0.77 -1.86 -9.89
C ASP A 181 -1.49 -1.53 -8.57
N ARG A 182 -2.56 -0.75 -8.66
CA ARG A 182 -3.44 -0.44 -7.51
C ARG A 182 -4.67 -1.36 -7.44
N ASP A 183 -4.73 -2.38 -8.29
CA ASP A 183 -5.83 -3.34 -8.30
C ASP A 183 -5.84 -4.17 -7.00
N TYR A 184 -4.68 -4.25 -6.33
CA TYR A 184 -4.51 -5.13 -5.18
C TYR A 184 -3.93 -4.45 -3.94
N LYS A 185 -4.72 -4.44 -2.86
CA LYS A 185 -4.29 -4.01 -1.54
C LYS A 185 -3.88 -5.19 -0.65
N PRO A 186 -2.66 -5.17 -0.03
CA PRO A 186 -2.24 -6.20 0.91
C PRO A 186 -3.15 -6.29 2.15
N GLY A 187 -3.37 -7.51 2.66
CA GLY A 187 -4.14 -7.72 3.89
C GLY A 187 -3.37 -7.42 5.18
N VAL A 188 -4.10 -7.07 6.25
CA VAL A 188 -3.62 -6.93 7.64
C VAL A 188 -4.31 -7.94 8.55
N ASP A 189 -3.61 -8.47 9.55
CA ASP A 189 -4.14 -9.40 10.54
C ASP A 189 -4.98 -8.61 11.54
N ALA A 190 -6.30 -8.64 11.38
CA ALA A 190 -7.21 -7.80 12.15
C ALA A 190 -8.51 -8.48 12.53
N LEU A 191 -9.08 -7.99 13.63
CA LEU A 191 -10.49 -8.07 13.95
C LEU A 191 -11.13 -6.73 13.56
N ARG A 192 -12.15 -6.78 12.71
CA ARG A 192 -12.93 -5.64 12.27
C ARG A 192 -14.39 -5.85 12.62
N MET A 193 -15.04 -4.80 13.11
CA MET A 193 -16.48 -4.76 13.36
C MET A 193 -17.05 -3.54 12.65
N ASP A 194 -18.02 -3.74 11.79
CA ASP A 194 -18.81 -2.69 11.16
C ASP A 194 -20.23 -2.72 11.71
N ILE A 195 -20.76 -1.56 12.07
CA ILE A 195 -22.11 -1.39 12.61
C ILE A 195 -22.82 -0.37 11.73
N ALA A 196 -23.82 -0.83 10.98
CA ALA A 196 -24.70 0.05 10.21
C ALA A 196 -25.66 0.78 11.15
N LEU A 197 -25.65 2.11 11.12
CA LEU A 197 -26.59 2.97 11.85
C LEU A 197 -27.71 3.52 10.94
N GLY A 198 -27.56 3.36 9.63
CA GLY A 198 -28.50 3.72 8.58
C GLY A 198 -27.85 3.49 7.20
N ASP A 199 -28.55 3.85 6.13
CA ASP A 199 -28.13 3.53 4.75
C ASP A 199 -26.75 4.10 4.38
N PHE A 200 -26.38 5.25 4.95
CA PHE A 200 -25.12 5.95 4.67
C PHE A 200 -24.35 6.32 5.93
N SER A 201 -24.70 5.73 7.08
CA SER A 201 -24.08 6.04 8.37
C SER A 201 -23.68 4.79 9.11
N GLY A 202 -22.51 4.82 9.73
CA GLY A 202 -22.03 3.66 10.46
C GLY A 202 -20.81 3.92 11.32
N LEU A 203 -20.47 2.91 12.11
CA LEU A 203 -19.28 2.84 12.93
C LEU A 203 -18.43 1.66 12.47
N THR A 204 -17.12 1.86 12.43
CA THR A 204 -16.16 0.78 12.17
C THR A 204 -15.13 0.77 13.30
N PHE A 205 -14.89 -0.40 13.87
CA PHE A 205 -13.82 -0.65 14.83
C PHE A 205 -12.84 -1.65 14.23
N VAL A 206 -11.55 -1.35 14.29
CA VAL A 206 -10.48 -2.24 13.81
C VAL A 206 -9.43 -2.40 14.89
N ALA A 207 -9.15 -3.64 15.27
CA ALA A 207 -8.01 -4.01 16.06
C ALA A 207 -7.08 -4.87 15.20
N ALA A 208 -5.91 -4.33 14.85
CA ALA A 208 -4.93 -5.03 14.02
C ALA A 208 -3.71 -5.41 14.86
N ALA A 209 -3.28 -6.65 14.75
CA ALA A 209 -2.13 -7.19 15.47
C ALA A 209 -0.88 -7.08 14.59
N GLY A 210 0.24 -6.59 15.16
CA GLY A 210 1.43 -6.36 14.36
C GLY A 210 2.74 -6.41 15.15
N ARG A 211 3.80 -6.74 14.42
CA ARG A 211 5.18 -6.80 14.90
C ARG A 211 5.86 -5.43 14.77
N THR A 212 6.98 -5.25 15.47
CA THR A 212 7.83 -4.08 15.24
C THR A 212 8.68 -4.32 13.99
N VAL A 213 8.41 -3.57 12.94
CA VAL A 213 9.22 -3.53 11.71
C VAL A 213 10.40 -2.54 11.79
N GLY A 214 11.48 -2.86 11.09
CA GLY A 214 12.64 -1.96 10.93
C GLY A 214 12.38 -0.80 9.97
N THR A 215 13.41 0.02 9.70
CA THR A 215 13.37 1.20 8.81
C THR A 215 12.92 0.88 7.38
N GLY A 216 13.14 -0.36 6.90
CA GLY A 216 12.66 -0.84 5.60
C GLY A 216 11.21 -1.31 5.56
N GLY A 217 10.45 -1.20 6.66
CA GLY A 217 9.05 -1.65 6.72
C GLY A 217 8.86 -3.18 6.74
N LEU A 218 9.96 -3.94 6.69
CA LEU A 218 10.03 -5.39 6.80
C LEU A 218 10.21 -5.81 8.25
N ALA A 219 9.61 -6.94 8.62
CA ALA A 219 9.90 -7.58 9.91
C ALA A 219 11.16 -8.43 9.70
N GLY A 220 12.05 -8.45 10.70
CA GLY A 220 13.15 -9.42 10.71
C GLY A 220 12.63 -10.85 10.88
N GLU A 221 13.47 -11.83 10.55
CA GLU A 221 13.22 -13.22 10.92
C GLU A 221 12.88 -13.30 12.42
N GLY A 222 11.81 -14.01 12.75
CA GLY A 222 11.40 -14.17 14.14
C GLY A 222 10.39 -15.28 14.30
N ASP A 223 10.21 -15.71 15.54
CA ASP A 223 9.30 -16.79 15.91
C ASP A 223 7.84 -16.48 15.57
N PHE A 224 7.01 -17.52 15.61
CA PHE A 224 5.57 -17.42 15.42
C PHE A 224 4.97 -16.42 16.43
N ALA A 225 4.51 -15.26 15.93
CA ALA A 225 3.83 -14.17 16.64
C ALA A 225 4.67 -13.33 17.62
N ASP A 226 5.62 -12.54 17.10
CA ASP A 226 6.32 -11.48 17.85
C ASP A 226 5.48 -10.18 17.92
N LEU A 227 4.38 -10.25 18.64
CA LEU A 227 3.42 -9.15 18.80
C LEU A 227 4.01 -7.99 19.60
N SER A 228 3.75 -6.76 19.15
CA SER A 228 4.17 -5.57 19.87
C SER A 228 3.05 -4.55 19.97
N TRP A 229 2.93 -3.92 21.15
CA TRP A 229 2.06 -2.75 21.29
C TRP A 229 2.52 -1.64 20.35
N ARG A 230 3.80 -1.49 20.03
CA ARG A 230 4.25 -0.53 19.03
C ARG A 230 3.66 -0.82 17.63
N GLY A 231 3.72 -2.07 17.19
CA GLY A 231 3.36 -2.49 15.82
C GLY A 231 1.89 -2.77 15.55
N SER A 232 1.06 -2.83 16.59
CA SER A 232 -0.39 -3.10 16.47
C SER A 232 -1.20 -1.83 16.15
N ALA A 233 -2.52 -1.90 16.08
CA ALA A 233 -3.41 -0.74 16.00
C ALA A 233 -4.79 -1.03 16.62
N ILE A 234 -5.42 0.01 17.14
CA ILE A 234 -6.84 0.04 17.54
C ILE A 234 -7.40 1.36 17.02
N LEU A 235 -8.32 1.30 16.06
CA LEU A 235 -8.90 2.46 15.40
C LEU A 235 -10.43 2.38 15.42
N ALA A 236 -11.06 3.49 15.77
CA ALA A 236 -12.49 3.69 15.63
C ALA A 236 -12.75 4.72 14.54
N ARG A 237 -13.76 4.49 13.72
CA ARG A 237 -14.20 5.36 12.64
C ARG A 237 -15.70 5.53 12.70
N ALA A 238 -16.17 6.75 12.48
CA ALA A 238 -17.57 7.08 12.27
C ALA A 238 -17.70 7.79 10.92
N TYR A 239 -18.76 7.47 10.18
CA TYR A 239 -19.05 8.11 8.91
C TYR A 239 -20.55 8.31 8.73
N THR A 240 -20.91 9.31 7.94
CA THR A 240 -22.30 9.64 7.62
C THR A 240 -22.37 10.40 6.29
N ASN A 241 -23.56 10.51 5.70
CA ASN A 241 -23.83 11.42 4.60
C ASN A 241 -24.69 12.59 5.12
N LEU A 242 -24.21 13.82 4.97
CA LEU A 242 -24.88 15.04 5.39
C LEU A 242 -25.02 15.99 4.20
N ALA A 243 -26.26 16.28 3.81
CA ALA A 243 -26.57 17.19 2.71
C ALA A 243 -25.83 16.88 1.39
N GLY A 244 -25.69 15.59 1.05
CA GLY A 244 -24.99 15.14 -0.15
C GLY A 244 -23.47 15.03 0.00
N TRP A 245 -22.92 15.33 1.18
CA TRP A 245 -21.51 15.17 1.49
C TRP A 245 -21.29 13.93 2.35
N ASP A 246 -20.43 13.04 1.89
CA ASP A 246 -19.90 11.97 2.72
C ASP A 246 -18.82 12.52 3.64
N VAL A 247 -19.03 12.40 4.94
CA VAL A 247 -18.05 12.81 5.95
C VAL A 247 -17.64 11.63 6.81
N ALA A 248 -16.38 11.60 7.20
CA ALA A 248 -15.84 10.59 8.09
C ALA A 248 -14.87 11.21 9.09
N VAL A 249 -14.84 10.64 10.29
CA VAL A 249 -13.83 10.90 11.31
C VAL A 249 -13.30 9.59 11.84
N GLN A 250 -12.01 9.55 12.17
CA GLN A 250 -11.38 8.39 12.78
C GLN A 250 -10.34 8.80 13.81
N ALA A 251 -10.22 8.01 14.86
CA ALA A 251 -9.24 8.23 15.90
C ALA A 251 -8.84 6.93 16.56
N GLY A 252 -7.60 6.85 17.02
CA GLY A 252 -7.13 5.69 17.76
C GLY A 252 -5.63 5.56 17.78
N LYS A 253 -5.19 4.43 18.32
CA LYS A 253 -3.78 4.07 18.37
C LYS A 253 -3.41 3.38 17.07
N VAL A 254 -2.36 3.84 16.43
CA VAL A 254 -1.83 3.30 15.17
C VAL A 254 -0.36 2.91 15.39
N TYR A 255 0.34 2.45 14.35
CA TYR A 255 1.73 2.04 14.50
C TYR A 255 2.58 3.17 15.11
N GLY A 256 3.17 2.93 16.29
CA GLY A 256 4.07 3.86 16.96
C GLY A 256 3.46 5.14 17.56
N GLY A 257 2.15 5.38 17.43
CA GLY A 257 1.55 6.64 17.86
C GLY A 257 0.03 6.67 17.89
N LEU A 258 -0.53 7.87 18.01
CA LEU A 258 -1.97 8.12 17.93
C LEU A 258 -2.30 8.81 16.61
N GLY A 259 -3.33 8.34 15.92
CA GLY A 259 -3.84 8.94 14.70
C GLY A 259 -5.21 9.56 14.92
N PHE A 260 -5.43 10.74 14.34
CA PHE A 260 -6.70 11.44 14.29
C PHE A 260 -6.91 11.91 12.87
N GLY A 261 -8.06 11.64 12.26
CA GLY A 261 -8.30 12.04 10.89
C GLY A 261 -9.75 12.37 10.62
N ALA A 262 -9.95 13.23 9.64
CA ALA A 262 -11.26 13.56 9.11
C ALA A 262 -11.19 13.70 7.60
N GLY A 263 -12.29 13.40 6.93
CA GLY A 263 -12.41 13.57 5.49
C GLY A 263 -13.82 13.90 5.07
N ALA A 264 -13.92 14.59 3.94
CA ALA A 264 -15.17 14.93 3.29
C ALA A 264 -15.05 14.69 1.78
N THR A 265 -16.09 14.12 1.19
CA THR A 265 -16.23 13.95 -0.27
C THR A 265 -17.63 14.37 -0.67
N GLY A 266 -17.72 15.16 -1.73
CA GLY A 266 -18.99 15.65 -2.24
C GLY A 266 -18.80 16.35 -3.57
N GLU A 267 -19.85 17.00 -4.04
CA GLU A 267 -19.87 17.71 -5.31
C GLU A 267 -20.30 19.16 -5.10
N LEU A 268 -19.65 20.07 -5.81
CA LEU A 268 -20.02 21.47 -5.89
C LEU A 268 -20.31 21.82 -7.35
N GLY A 269 -21.57 21.68 -7.75
CA GLY A 269 -21.96 21.76 -9.16
C GLY A 269 -21.31 20.62 -9.95
N PRO A 270 -20.57 20.90 -11.04
CA PRO A 270 -19.91 19.85 -11.84
C PRO A 270 -18.56 19.40 -11.27
N VAL A 271 -18.09 19.99 -10.18
CA VAL A 271 -16.77 19.70 -9.61
C VAL A 271 -16.91 18.75 -8.42
N ALA A 272 -16.30 17.57 -8.52
CA ALA A 272 -16.13 16.68 -7.38
C ALA A 272 -15.02 17.21 -6.47
N LEU A 273 -15.29 17.27 -5.17
CA LEU A 273 -14.36 17.73 -4.14
C LEU A 273 -14.06 16.60 -3.17
N ARG A 274 -12.77 16.41 -2.87
CA ARG A 274 -12.28 15.47 -1.87
C ARG A 274 -11.30 16.19 -0.96
N ALA A 275 -11.50 16.11 0.34
CA ALA A 275 -10.55 16.65 1.30
C ALA A 275 -10.35 15.64 2.42
N GLU A 276 -9.10 15.32 2.74
CA GLU A 276 -8.75 14.51 3.90
C GLU A 276 -7.62 15.17 4.67
N ALA A 277 -7.63 15.02 5.99
CA ALA A 277 -6.54 15.43 6.85
C ALA A 277 -6.36 14.43 8.00
N ALA A 278 -5.12 14.13 8.34
CA ALA A 278 -4.74 13.26 9.43
C ALA A 278 -3.60 13.87 10.25
N TRP A 279 -3.78 13.95 11.56
CA TRP A 279 -2.73 14.26 12.53
C TRP A 279 -2.22 12.95 13.13
N PHE A 280 -0.91 12.73 13.02
CA PHE A 280 -0.20 11.69 13.73
C PHE A 280 0.58 12.30 14.89
N GLN A 281 0.29 11.83 16.10
CA GLN A 281 1.03 12.13 17.31
C GLN A 281 1.99 10.97 17.60
N SER A 282 3.29 11.21 17.46
CA SER A 282 4.29 10.21 17.83
C SER A 282 4.25 9.94 19.33
N LEU A 283 4.35 8.67 19.69
CA LEU A 283 4.62 8.20 21.05
C LEU A 283 6.02 7.60 21.17
N ASP A 284 6.85 7.75 20.13
CA ASP A 284 8.24 7.34 20.12
C ASP A 284 9.19 8.53 19.88
N ASP A 285 10.37 8.42 20.47
CA ASP A 285 11.47 9.38 20.30
C ASP A 285 12.64 8.74 19.53
N THR A 286 12.34 7.72 18.71
CA THR A 286 13.37 7.03 17.92
C THR A 286 14.03 8.01 16.96
N ARG A 287 15.36 8.07 16.98
CA ARG A 287 16.15 8.93 16.08
C ARG A 287 16.27 8.30 14.70
N ALA A 288 16.31 9.16 13.68
CA ALA A 288 16.53 8.72 12.32
C ALA A 288 17.98 8.25 12.16
N GLU A 289 18.19 7.17 11.44
CA GLU A 289 19.54 6.66 11.15
C GLU A 289 20.29 7.60 10.20
N SER A 290 19.57 8.22 9.27
CA SER A 290 20.11 9.19 8.31
C SER A 290 20.39 10.57 8.91
N ASP A 291 19.81 10.89 10.08
CA ASP A 291 19.96 12.17 10.75
C ASP A 291 19.70 12.02 12.26
N PRO A 292 20.76 11.86 13.09
CA PRO A 292 20.62 11.61 14.53
C PRO A 292 19.91 12.73 15.31
N ASP A 293 19.88 13.95 14.78
CA ASP A 293 19.20 15.08 15.43
C ASP A 293 17.69 15.07 15.13
N ALA A 294 17.26 14.35 14.10
CA ALA A 294 15.87 14.23 13.69
C ALA A 294 15.19 12.98 14.28
N LEU A 295 13.88 13.06 14.48
CA LEU A 295 13.06 11.88 14.79
C LEU A 295 12.81 11.06 13.52
N ALA A 296 12.90 9.74 13.64
CA ALA A 296 12.48 8.80 12.60
C ALA A 296 10.96 8.91 12.35
N ARG A 297 10.16 9.22 13.39
CA ARG A 297 8.72 9.42 13.28
C ARG A 297 8.27 10.67 14.04
N PRO A 298 8.40 11.88 13.46
CA PRO A 298 7.91 13.08 14.11
C PRO A 298 6.38 13.08 14.14
N SER A 299 5.80 13.81 15.10
CA SER A 299 4.39 14.18 15.02
C SER A 299 4.18 15.11 13.82
N HIS A 300 3.14 14.88 13.05
CA HIS A 300 2.94 15.60 11.79
C HIS A 300 1.48 15.60 11.33
N LEU A 301 1.18 16.55 10.44
CA LEU A 301 -0.08 16.65 9.71
C LEU A 301 0.14 16.15 8.28
N GLU A 302 -0.75 15.30 7.79
CA GLU A 302 -0.92 15.03 6.37
C GLU A 302 -2.29 15.53 5.94
N ALA A 303 -2.37 16.21 4.80
CA ALA A 303 -3.64 16.72 4.27
C ALA A 303 -3.64 16.70 2.76
N VAL A 304 -4.74 16.27 2.15
CA VAL A 304 -4.93 16.24 0.71
C VAL A 304 -6.21 17.00 0.34
N LEU A 305 -6.13 17.74 -0.76
CA LEU A 305 -7.27 18.34 -1.44
C LEU A 305 -7.28 17.87 -2.89
N GLY A 306 -8.37 17.22 -3.27
CA GLY A 306 -8.62 16.69 -4.60
C GLY A 306 -9.80 17.38 -5.28
N LEU A 307 -9.64 17.67 -6.57
CA LEU A 307 -10.65 18.20 -7.46
C LEU A 307 -10.84 17.21 -8.62
N GLY A 308 -12.09 16.91 -8.96
CA GLY A 308 -12.45 16.11 -10.13
C GLY A 308 -13.43 16.85 -11.02
N TYR A 309 -13.31 16.67 -12.33
CA TYR A 309 -14.27 17.18 -13.30
C TYR A 309 -14.47 16.17 -14.42
N HIS A 310 -15.73 15.86 -14.71
CA HIS A 310 -16.13 15.01 -15.83
C HIS A 310 -16.62 15.89 -16.98
N PHE A 311 -15.98 15.79 -18.14
CA PHE A 311 -16.37 16.50 -19.35
C PHE A 311 -17.38 15.67 -20.16
N ASP A 312 -18.28 16.35 -20.87
CA ASP A 312 -19.31 15.70 -21.70
C ASP A 312 -18.77 14.79 -22.82
N PHE A 313 -17.48 14.92 -23.16
CA PHE A 313 -16.79 14.08 -24.15
C PHE A 313 -16.05 12.89 -23.53
N GLU A 314 -16.52 12.40 -22.38
CA GLU A 314 -16.00 11.23 -21.66
C GLU A 314 -14.54 11.38 -21.19
N LEU A 315 -14.07 12.62 -21.01
CA LEU A 315 -12.79 12.89 -20.36
C LEU A 315 -13.03 13.13 -18.87
N ASP A 316 -12.33 12.38 -18.04
CA ASP A 316 -12.23 12.62 -16.60
C ASP A 316 -10.89 13.30 -16.29
N LEU A 317 -10.94 14.43 -15.59
CA LEU A 317 -9.76 15.11 -15.07
C LEU A 317 -9.77 15.03 -13.55
N GLN A 318 -8.68 14.57 -12.95
CA GLN A 318 -8.50 14.61 -11.50
C GLN A 318 -7.19 15.30 -11.14
N ALA A 319 -7.24 16.24 -10.21
CA ALA A 319 -6.07 16.93 -9.69
C ALA A 319 -6.07 16.84 -8.16
N GLU A 320 -4.91 16.53 -7.57
CA GLU A 320 -4.75 16.49 -6.12
C GLU A 320 -3.52 17.25 -5.65
N PHE A 321 -3.63 17.84 -4.47
CA PHE A 321 -2.56 18.51 -3.76
C PHE A 321 -2.40 17.89 -2.38
N LEU A 322 -1.21 17.37 -2.07
CA LEU A 322 -0.86 16.78 -0.78
C LEU A 322 0.13 17.68 -0.04
N TYR A 323 -0.17 17.95 1.22
CA TYR A 323 0.78 18.38 2.23
C TYR A 323 1.15 17.18 3.12
N ASN A 324 2.43 16.84 3.16
CA ASN A 324 2.99 15.79 4.01
C ASN A 324 3.97 16.40 5.03
N GLY A 325 3.52 16.57 6.27
CA GLY A 325 4.33 17.14 7.35
C GLY A 325 5.52 16.28 7.79
N SER A 326 5.52 14.97 7.50
CA SER A 326 6.68 14.10 7.77
C SER A 326 7.80 14.27 6.73
N GLY A 327 7.46 14.83 5.55
CA GLY A 327 8.35 15.03 4.43
C GLY A 327 9.49 16.01 4.71
N SER A 328 10.65 15.73 4.12
CA SER A 328 11.90 16.46 4.28
C SER A 328 12.46 16.90 2.92
N GLY A 329 12.02 18.06 2.44
CA GLY A 329 12.47 18.60 1.14
C GLY A 329 13.95 19.03 1.11
N GLY A 330 14.56 19.28 2.27
CA GLY A 330 15.98 19.68 2.39
C GLY A 330 16.94 18.54 2.72
N ASN A 331 16.44 17.37 3.15
CA ASN A 331 17.24 16.20 3.44
C ASN A 331 16.52 14.97 2.86
N LEU A 332 16.94 14.58 1.64
CA LEU A 332 16.35 13.47 0.89
C LEU A 332 16.45 12.14 1.65
N MET A 333 17.57 11.90 2.35
CA MET A 333 17.77 10.63 3.05
C MET A 333 16.81 10.48 4.22
N LEU A 334 16.65 11.54 5.00
CA LEU A 334 15.64 11.58 6.06
C LEU A 334 14.22 11.43 5.50
N GLY A 335 13.92 12.07 4.37
CA GLY A 335 12.63 11.95 3.70
C GLY A 335 12.34 10.52 3.23
N LEU A 336 13.33 9.85 2.61
CA LEU A 336 13.21 8.48 2.13
C LEU A 336 13.11 7.48 3.29
N GLU A 337 13.92 7.62 4.33
CA GLU A 337 13.84 6.79 5.54
C GLU A 337 12.44 6.85 6.15
N ARG A 338 11.89 8.06 6.32
CA ARG A 338 10.53 8.27 6.84
C ARG A 338 9.45 7.65 5.97
N ALA A 339 9.56 7.81 4.65
CA ALA A 339 8.62 7.23 3.69
C ALA A 339 8.68 5.68 3.70
N LEU A 340 9.88 5.10 3.75
CA LEU A 340 10.10 3.65 3.81
C LEU A 340 9.61 3.02 5.12
N ALA A 341 9.84 3.70 6.25
CA ALA A 341 9.26 3.33 7.54
C ALA A 341 7.73 3.52 7.59
N GLY A 342 7.18 4.14 6.53
CA GLY A 342 5.79 4.51 6.31
C GLY A 342 5.23 5.45 7.37
N THR A 343 6.05 6.43 7.73
CA THR A 343 5.71 7.60 8.55
C THR A 343 4.96 8.65 7.73
N GLY A 344 5.11 8.64 6.40
CA GLY A 344 4.28 9.40 5.48
C GLY A 344 4.37 8.85 4.06
N PHE A 345 3.55 9.38 3.15
CA PHE A 345 3.39 8.82 1.80
C PHE A 345 4.61 8.97 0.89
N HIS A 346 5.46 9.97 1.16
CA HIS A 346 6.54 10.35 0.25
C HIS A 346 7.64 11.14 0.97
N ALA A 347 8.83 11.21 0.39
CA ALA A 347 9.95 11.97 0.97
C ALA A 347 9.72 13.49 0.94
N GLY A 348 8.92 13.97 -0.01
CA GLY A 348 8.61 15.39 -0.22
C GLY A 348 7.53 15.90 0.72
N ARG A 349 7.56 17.21 1.00
CA ARG A 349 6.57 17.89 1.87
C ARG A 349 5.31 18.34 1.13
N VAL A 350 5.44 18.69 -0.14
CA VAL A 350 4.33 19.16 -0.98
C VAL A 350 4.39 18.44 -2.30
N LEU A 351 3.25 17.90 -2.72
CA LEU A 351 3.09 17.14 -3.96
C LEU A 351 1.81 17.57 -4.65
N SER A 352 1.83 17.54 -5.98
CA SER A 352 0.65 17.75 -6.81
C SER A 352 0.61 16.69 -7.90
N GLY A 353 -0.56 16.11 -8.14
CA GLY A 353 -0.78 15.08 -9.16
C GLY A 353 -1.95 15.45 -10.05
N ILE A 354 -1.88 15.06 -11.32
CA ILE A 354 -2.97 15.20 -12.28
C ILE A 354 -3.07 13.92 -13.12
N VAL A 355 -4.27 13.45 -13.39
CA VAL A 355 -4.56 12.34 -14.32
C VAL A 355 -5.73 12.70 -15.22
#